data_AF-A0AAD6CFT8-F1
#
_entry.id   AF-A0AAD6CFT8-F1
#
_cell.length_a   1.000
_cell.length_b   1.000
_cell.length_c   1.000
_cell.angle_alpha   90.00
_cell.angle_beta   90.00
_cell.angle_gamma   90.00
#
_symmetry.space_group_name_H-M   'P 1'
#
loop_
_entity.id
_entity.type
_entity.pdbx_description
1 polymer ?
#
loop_
_entity_poly.entity_id
_entity_poly.type
_entity_poly.pdbx_seq_one_letter_code
_entity_poly.pdbx_strand_id
1 'polypeptide(L)'
;MESANRQFLQDRINEIEAMHLSTEEENLHEMRDYWPDLGVQRDLDSRQDDASRDLIRRLCETGNVSRLEDVKILYHEHIDGIIPPTLVTDEWCQMYLEPLQSVCNEAAEQHEDDDDDENIPIPRCEELGHFIKYANGVEDPDFRRSGIPAWEPVPQIGIRAFAFPDRLTIQPLLSPALAASRERLKEYLRADLLDDRFIRGVVDSDLEVKVGFQRTH
;
A
#
# COMPACT_ATOMS: atom_id res chain seq x y z
N MET A 1 3.21 11.27 9.59
CA MET A 1 1.78 11.29 9.25
C MET A 1 0.91 11.03 10.47
N GLU A 2 1.34 10.12 11.36
CA GLU A 2 0.61 9.71 12.56
C GLU A 2 -0.04 10.86 13.34
N SER A 3 0.74 11.86 13.75
CA SER A 3 0.21 12.98 14.54
C SER A 3 -0.90 13.74 13.81
N ALA A 4 -0.79 13.91 12.49
CA ALA A 4 -1.81 14.58 11.68
C ALA A 4 -3.07 13.73 11.51
N ASN A 5 -2.92 12.41 11.36
CA ASN A 5 -4.04 11.46 11.29
C ASN A 5 -4.76 11.37 12.64
N ARG A 6 -4.02 11.29 13.75
CA ARG A 6 -4.57 11.32 15.11
C ARG A 6 -5.26 12.66 15.42
N GLN A 7 -4.66 13.77 15.04
CA GLN A 7 -5.27 15.08 15.22
C GLN A 7 -6.57 15.21 14.42
N PHE A 8 -6.59 14.75 13.17
CA PHE A 8 -7.80 14.75 12.35
C PHE A 8 -8.93 13.94 13.01
N LEU A 9 -8.65 12.73 13.48
CA LEU A 9 -9.63 11.91 14.20
C LEU A 9 -10.12 12.62 15.48
N GLN A 10 -9.21 13.25 16.23
CA GLN A 10 -9.57 14.03 17.41
C GLN A 10 -10.48 15.22 17.09
N ASP A 11 -10.23 15.92 15.99
CA ASP A 11 -11.06 17.04 15.53
C ASP A 11 -12.46 16.55 15.14
N ARG A 12 -12.57 15.41 14.44
CA ARG A 12 -13.87 14.79 14.10
C ARG A 12 -14.64 14.36 15.35
N ILE A 13 -13.95 13.77 16.34
CA ILE A 13 -14.55 13.40 17.62
C ILE A 13 -15.11 14.63 18.33
N ASN A 14 -14.32 15.71 18.42
CA ASN A 14 -14.76 16.95 19.06
C ASN A 14 -15.98 17.56 18.35
N GLU A 15 -16.02 17.50 17.02
CA GLU A 15 -17.16 17.99 16.24
C GLU A 15 -18.43 17.17 16.51
N ILE A 16 -18.33 15.84 16.55
CA ILE A 16 -19.46 14.95 16.86
C ILE A 16 -19.94 15.18 18.32
N GLU A 17 -19.01 15.30 19.28
CA GLU A 17 -19.35 15.62 20.68
C GLU A 17 -20.11 16.95 20.79
N ALA A 18 -19.76 17.95 19.97
CA ALA A 18 -20.43 19.24 19.91
C ALA A 18 -21.83 19.20 19.28
N MET A 19 -22.20 18.13 18.58
CA MET A 19 -23.56 17.94 18.06
C MET A 19 -24.56 17.58 19.15
N HIS A 20 -24.09 17.20 20.35
CA HIS A 20 -24.93 16.81 21.49
C HIS A 20 -25.98 15.74 21.12
N LEU A 21 -25.55 14.72 20.37
CA LEU A 21 -26.40 13.57 20.02
C LEU A 21 -26.87 12.84 21.28
N SER A 22 -27.99 12.14 21.17
CA SER A 22 -28.70 11.60 22.33
C SER A 22 -28.07 10.30 22.85
N THR A 23 -27.31 9.59 22.01
CA THR A 23 -26.74 8.28 22.33
C THR A 23 -25.31 8.12 21.77
N GLU A 24 -24.52 7.24 22.39
CA GLU A 24 -23.20 6.84 21.86
C GLU A 24 -23.30 6.11 20.53
N GLU A 25 -24.40 5.40 20.27
CA GLU A 25 -24.62 4.72 18.99
C GLU A 25 -24.74 5.73 17.84
N GLU A 26 -25.44 6.84 18.05
CA GLU A 26 -25.51 7.95 17.09
C GLU A 26 -24.13 8.60 16.88
N ASN A 27 -23.37 8.82 17.96
CA ASN A 27 -21.99 9.33 17.86
C ASN A 27 -21.09 8.42 17.02
N LEU A 28 -21.16 7.10 17.26
CA LEU A 28 -20.39 6.12 16.49
C LEU A 28 -20.88 6.01 15.05
N HIS A 29 -22.18 6.18 14.81
CA HIS A 29 -22.74 6.21 13.46
C HIS A 29 -22.12 7.35 12.63
N GLU A 30 -22.04 8.56 13.18
CA GLU A 30 -21.37 9.68 12.51
C GLU A 30 -19.87 9.41 12.31
N MET A 31 -19.20 8.80 13.29
CA MET A 31 -17.77 8.50 13.18
C MET A 31 -17.45 7.45 12.08
N ARG A 32 -18.42 6.58 11.74
CA ARG A 32 -18.26 5.60 10.66
C ARG A 32 -18.05 6.24 9.29
N ASP A 33 -18.40 7.51 9.12
CA ASP A 33 -18.09 8.20 7.87
C ASP A 33 -16.59 8.28 7.62
N TYR A 34 -15.80 8.42 8.69
CA TYR A 34 -14.35 8.51 8.64
C TYR A 34 -13.70 7.15 8.89
N TRP A 35 -14.35 6.27 9.67
CA TRP A 35 -13.83 4.94 9.98
C TRP A 35 -14.95 3.88 9.89
N PRO A 36 -15.23 3.33 8.69
CA PRO A 36 -16.42 2.54 8.41
C PRO A 36 -16.64 1.30 9.28
N ASP A 37 -15.55 0.70 9.77
CA ASP A 37 -15.59 -0.56 10.52
C ASP A 37 -15.90 -0.41 12.03
N LEU A 38 -16.06 0.82 12.54
CA LEU A 38 -16.26 1.06 13.98
C LEU A 38 -17.53 0.41 14.54
N GLY A 39 -17.37 -0.41 15.58
CA GLY A 39 -18.48 -1.08 16.28
C GLY A 39 -19.24 -2.10 15.42
N VAL A 40 -18.66 -2.53 14.30
CA VAL A 40 -19.24 -3.57 13.44
C VAL A 40 -18.54 -4.89 13.76
N GLN A 41 -19.21 -5.78 14.49
CA GLN A 41 -18.73 -7.14 14.68
C GLN A 41 -18.85 -7.90 13.35
N ARG A 42 -17.72 -8.08 12.67
CA ARG A 42 -17.65 -8.96 11.50
C ARG A 42 -17.55 -10.41 11.97
N ASP A 43 -18.37 -11.27 11.39
CA ASP A 43 -18.31 -12.71 11.63
C ASP A 43 -16.98 -13.24 11.06
N LEU A 44 -16.09 -13.73 11.92
CA LEU A 44 -14.72 -14.10 11.56
C LEU A 44 -14.64 -15.45 10.78
N ASP A 45 -15.79 -16.00 10.41
CA ASP A 45 -15.99 -17.46 10.35
C ASP A 45 -15.74 -18.12 8.97
N SER A 46 -14.97 -17.52 8.05
CA SER A 46 -14.69 -18.23 6.78
C SER A 46 -13.44 -17.87 5.97
N ARG A 47 -12.61 -16.88 6.35
CA ARG A 47 -11.52 -16.39 5.46
C ARG A 47 -10.20 -16.04 6.14
N GLN A 48 -9.99 -16.39 7.42
CA GLN A 48 -8.87 -15.86 8.21
C GLN A 48 -7.79 -16.88 8.63
N ASP A 49 -7.80 -18.12 8.15
CA ASP A 49 -6.72 -19.07 8.46
C ASP A 49 -5.31 -18.54 8.07
N ASP A 50 -5.24 -17.62 7.10
CA ASP A 50 -4.01 -16.95 6.65
C ASP A 50 -3.91 -15.47 7.10
N ALA A 51 -4.86 -14.95 7.89
CA ALA A 51 -4.83 -13.55 8.32
C ALA A 51 -3.73 -13.30 9.37
N SER A 52 -3.07 -12.14 9.28
CA SER A 52 -2.08 -11.75 10.28
C SER A 52 -2.74 -11.58 11.65
N ARG A 53 -2.02 -11.92 12.72
CA ARG A 53 -2.52 -11.73 14.10
C ARG A 53 -2.91 -10.28 14.39
N ASP A 54 -2.21 -9.33 13.78
CA ASP A 54 -2.49 -7.90 13.93
C ASP A 54 -3.77 -7.47 13.23
N LEU A 55 -4.10 -8.07 12.08
CA LEU A 55 -5.39 -7.86 11.40
C LEU A 55 -6.54 -8.40 12.26
N ILE A 56 -6.40 -9.59 12.82
CA ILE A 56 -7.40 -10.18 13.73
C ILE A 56 -7.57 -9.31 14.97
N ARG A 57 -6.46 -8.89 15.60
CA ARG A 57 -6.50 -7.98 16.75
C ARG A 57 -7.24 -6.70 16.42
N ARG A 58 -6.94 -6.06 15.28
CA ARG A 58 -7.61 -4.83 14.85
C ARG A 58 -9.11 -5.03 14.65
N LEU A 59 -9.52 -6.06 13.92
CA LEU A 59 -10.95 -6.30 13.65
C LEU A 59 -11.72 -6.52 14.95
N CYS A 60 -11.12 -7.23 15.92
CA CYS A 60 -11.70 -7.38 17.25
C CYS A 60 -11.74 -6.05 18.02
N GLU A 61 -10.65 -5.28 18.04
CA GLU A 61 -10.58 -4.00 18.76
C GLU A 61 -11.59 -2.98 18.18
N THR A 62 -11.59 -2.79 16.87
CA THR A 62 -12.50 -1.88 16.15
C THR A 62 -13.97 -2.32 16.27
N GLY A 63 -14.24 -3.63 16.22
CA GLY A 63 -15.59 -4.18 16.34
C GLY A 63 -16.17 -4.10 17.76
N ASN A 64 -15.32 -3.98 18.79
CA ASN A 64 -15.72 -3.87 20.19
C ASN A 64 -15.86 -2.42 20.69
N VAL A 65 -15.64 -1.43 19.82
CA VAL A 65 -15.81 -0.01 20.15
C VAL A 65 -17.28 0.26 20.48
N SER A 66 -17.51 0.80 21.67
CA SER A 66 -18.87 1.12 22.17
C SER A 66 -19.05 2.58 22.56
N ARG A 67 -17.96 3.34 22.68
CA ARG A 67 -17.97 4.77 23.00
C ARG A 67 -17.08 5.52 22.02
N LEU A 68 -17.47 6.74 21.68
CA LEU A 68 -16.70 7.59 20.77
C LEU A 68 -15.28 7.89 21.31
N GLU A 69 -15.15 7.98 22.63
CA GLU A 69 -13.86 8.22 23.31
C GLU A 69 -12.82 7.12 23.04
N ASP A 70 -13.26 5.86 22.87
CA ASP A 70 -12.37 4.72 22.66
C ASP A 70 -11.64 4.82 21.30
N VAL A 71 -12.20 5.55 20.34
CA VAL A 71 -11.63 5.75 19.00
C VAL A 71 -10.26 6.44 19.06
N LYS A 72 -10.01 7.27 20.09
CA LYS A 72 -8.76 8.02 20.27
C LYS A 72 -7.53 7.11 20.42
N ILE A 73 -7.73 5.92 20.98
CA ILE A 73 -6.66 4.97 21.31
C ILE A 73 -6.65 3.74 20.38
N LEU A 74 -7.56 3.67 19.41
CA LEU A 74 -7.60 2.56 18.47
C LEU A 74 -6.34 2.52 17.60
N TYR A 75 -5.90 1.28 17.37
CA TYR A 75 -4.81 1.00 16.47
C TYR A 75 -5.32 0.94 15.02
N HIS A 76 -4.58 1.58 14.11
CA HIS A 76 -4.73 1.43 12.67
C HIS A 76 -3.33 1.18 12.08
N GLU A 77 -3.17 0.18 11.21
CA GLU A 77 -1.84 -0.21 10.73
C GLU A 77 -1.15 0.86 9.90
N HIS A 78 -1.92 1.66 9.16
CA HIS A 78 -1.40 2.76 8.36
C HIS A 78 -1.60 4.12 9.04
N ILE A 79 -1.80 4.16 10.37
CA ILE A 79 -1.98 5.44 11.09
C ILE A 79 -0.81 6.39 10.83
N ASP A 80 0.40 5.85 10.70
CA ASP A 80 1.64 6.58 10.46
C ASP A 80 1.92 6.91 8.99
N GLY A 81 1.06 6.43 8.09
CA GLY A 81 1.16 6.62 6.65
C GLY A 81 2.02 5.59 5.94
N ILE A 82 2.59 4.61 6.65
CA ILE A 82 3.64 3.74 6.13
C ILE A 82 3.12 2.31 6.00
N ILE A 83 3.46 1.67 4.89
CA ILE A 83 3.31 0.23 4.73
C ILE A 83 4.64 -0.43 5.17
N PRO A 84 4.64 -1.30 6.19
CA PRO A 84 5.86 -1.87 6.74
C PRO A 84 6.72 -2.59 5.67
N PRO A 85 8.06 -2.52 5.77
CA PRO A 85 8.94 -3.15 4.81
C PRO A 85 8.87 -4.68 4.92
N THR A 86 8.80 -5.36 3.77
CA THR A 86 8.91 -6.83 3.68
C THR A 86 10.29 -7.24 3.16
N LEU A 87 10.92 -6.43 2.31
CA LEU A 87 12.24 -6.69 1.75
C LEU A 87 13.34 -6.18 2.69
N VAL A 88 13.45 -6.76 3.89
CA VAL A 88 14.32 -6.23 4.97
C VAL A 88 15.81 -6.46 4.72
N THR A 89 16.18 -7.46 3.91
CA THR A 89 17.60 -7.75 3.61
C THR A 89 18.01 -7.23 2.24
N ASP A 90 19.29 -6.86 2.11
CA ASP A 90 19.82 -6.32 0.86
C ASP A 90 19.69 -7.34 -0.29
N GLU A 91 19.74 -8.65 -0.02
CA GLU A 91 19.51 -9.71 -1.01
C GLU A 91 18.06 -9.71 -1.54
N TRP A 92 17.07 -9.48 -0.68
CA TRP A 92 15.66 -9.40 -1.07
C TRP A 92 15.37 -8.12 -1.84
N CYS A 93 15.98 -6.99 -1.46
CA CYS A 93 15.93 -5.76 -2.25
C CYS A 93 16.52 -5.96 -3.65
N GLN A 94 17.70 -6.58 -3.77
CA GLN A 94 18.31 -6.89 -5.06
C GLN A 94 17.46 -7.85 -5.90
N MET A 95 16.89 -8.87 -5.26
CA MET A 95 15.98 -9.82 -5.92
C MET A 95 14.76 -9.12 -6.52
N TYR A 96 14.28 -8.02 -5.94
CA TYR A 96 13.17 -7.24 -6.47
C TYR A 96 13.60 -6.24 -7.55
N LEU A 97 14.67 -5.46 -7.30
CA LEU A 97 15.10 -4.39 -8.22
C LEU A 97 15.65 -4.92 -9.54
N GLU A 98 16.33 -6.08 -9.54
CA GLU A 98 16.90 -6.64 -10.77
C GLU A 98 15.81 -7.07 -11.78
N PRO A 99 14.78 -7.87 -11.41
CA PRO A 99 13.64 -8.14 -12.29
C PRO A 99 12.89 -6.88 -12.71
N LEU A 100 12.66 -5.93 -11.80
CA LEU A 100 11.98 -4.68 -12.13
C LEU A 100 12.71 -3.92 -13.24
N GLN A 101 14.01 -3.69 -13.07
CA GLN A 101 14.83 -3.04 -14.09
C GLN A 101 14.79 -3.81 -15.42
N SER A 102 14.91 -5.13 -15.37
CA SER A 102 14.89 -5.97 -16.58
C SER A 102 13.56 -5.85 -17.33
N VAL A 103 12.43 -5.84 -16.63
CA VAL A 103 11.10 -5.74 -17.26
C VAL A 103 10.82 -4.33 -17.76
N CYS A 104 11.27 -3.29 -17.05
CA CYS A 104 11.14 -1.91 -17.52
C CYS A 104 11.93 -1.66 -18.82
N ASN A 105 13.14 -2.22 -18.94
CA ASN A 105 13.90 -2.14 -20.19
C ASN A 105 13.22 -2.93 -21.32
N GLU A 106 12.70 -4.13 -21.03
CA GLU A 106 11.91 -4.91 -22.00
C GLU A 106 10.64 -4.16 -22.46
N ALA A 107 10.00 -3.41 -21.57
CA ALA A 107 8.87 -2.55 -21.92
C ALA A 107 9.30 -1.39 -22.82
N ALA A 108 10.42 -0.72 -22.49
CA ALA A 108 10.96 0.37 -23.30
C ALA A 108 11.30 -0.10 -24.72
N GLU A 109 11.94 -1.26 -24.87
CA GLU A 109 12.26 -1.87 -26.17
C GLU A 109 11.01 -2.21 -27.02
N GLN A 110 9.87 -2.54 -26.40
CA GLN A 110 8.63 -2.85 -27.12
C GLN A 110 7.90 -1.61 -27.65
N HIS A 111 8.22 -0.42 -27.11
CA HIS A 111 7.57 0.85 -27.45
C HIS A 111 8.47 1.80 -28.25
N GLU A 112 9.63 1.33 -28.71
CA GLU A 112 10.45 2.05 -29.70
C GLU A 112 9.72 2.04 -31.06
N ASP A 113 8.91 3.06 -31.31
CA ASP A 113 8.43 3.42 -32.64
C ASP A 113 9.61 3.93 -33.47
N ASP A 114 10.35 3.03 -34.15
CA ASP A 114 11.19 3.17 -35.38
C ASP A 114 11.97 4.47 -35.72
N ASP A 115 12.08 5.47 -34.84
CA ASP A 115 12.70 6.77 -35.12
C ASP A 115 13.74 7.13 -34.03
N ASP A 116 15.00 6.72 -34.28
CA ASP A 116 16.25 7.37 -33.86
C ASP A 116 16.47 7.81 -32.39
N ASP A 117 15.66 7.39 -31.42
CA ASP A 117 16.01 7.59 -30.01
C ASP A 117 17.01 6.49 -29.58
N GLU A 118 18.21 6.93 -29.18
CA GLU A 118 19.22 6.05 -28.60
C GLU A 118 18.56 5.22 -27.49
N ASN A 119 18.64 3.89 -27.59
CA ASN A 119 18.16 2.97 -26.56
C ASN A 119 19.00 3.17 -25.29
N ILE A 120 18.60 4.16 -24.49
CA ILE A 120 19.22 4.51 -23.23
C ILE A 120 18.66 3.55 -22.20
N PRO A 121 19.47 2.61 -21.66
CA PRO A 121 18.98 1.64 -20.71
C PRO A 121 18.50 2.35 -19.45
N ILE A 122 17.29 2.01 -19.00
CA ILE A 122 16.74 2.49 -17.75
C ILE A 122 17.65 1.96 -16.62
N PRO A 123 18.32 2.85 -15.87
CA PRO A 123 19.20 2.44 -14.78
C PRO A 123 18.36 1.89 -13.63
N ARG A 124 19.02 1.11 -12.76
CA ARG A 124 18.40 0.64 -11.52
C ARG A 124 18.07 1.84 -10.62
N CYS A 125 16.87 1.87 -10.06
CA CYS A 125 16.42 2.92 -9.16
C CYS A 125 16.98 2.68 -7.73
N GLU A 126 18.09 3.33 -7.40
CA GLU A 126 18.71 3.24 -6.07
C GLU A 126 17.85 3.88 -4.99
N GLU A 127 17.12 4.95 -5.32
CA GLU A 127 16.18 5.64 -4.44
C GLU A 127 15.04 4.71 -4.03
N LEU A 128 14.49 3.94 -4.98
CA LEU A 128 13.49 2.91 -4.68
C LEU A 128 14.08 1.82 -3.78
N GLY A 129 15.32 1.39 -4.06
CA GLY A 129 16.04 0.45 -3.20
C GLY A 129 16.22 0.94 -1.77
N HIS A 130 16.52 2.24 -1.60
CA HIS A 130 16.60 2.87 -0.28
C HIS A 130 15.23 2.93 0.39
N PHE A 131 14.18 3.28 -0.35
CA PHE A 131 12.82 3.36 0.16
C PHE A 131 12.31 2.02 0.69
N ILE A 132 12.39 0.94 -0.13
CA ILE A 132 11.86 -0.39 0.20
C ILE A 132 12.51 -1.05 1.43
N LYS A 133 13.70 -0.58 1.81
CA LYS A 133 14.37 -0.99 3.04
C LYS A 133 13.63 -0.52 4.30
N TYR A 134 12.92 0.60 4.21
CA TYR A 134 12.23 1.23 5.33
C TYR A 134 10.71 1.18 5.21
N ALA A 135 10.16 1.07 3.99
CA ALA A 135 8.72 1.03 3.73
C ALA A 135 8.41 0.33 2.40
N ASN A 136 7.40 -0.53 2.35
CA ASN A 136 6.92 -1.08 1.07
C ASN A 136 6.05 -0.10 0.28
N GLY A 137 5.62 0.98 0.92
CA GLY A 137 4.68 1.92 0.34
C GLY A 137 4.21 2.96 1.34
N VAL A 138 3.37 3.86 0.83
CA VAL A 138 2.71 4.91 1.60
C VAL A 138 1.21 4.77 1.38
N GLU A 139 0.47 4.75 2.48
CA GLU A 139 -0.99 4.74 2.47
C GLU A 139 -1.46 5.78 3.47
N ASP A 140 -2.14 6.82 3.00
CA ASP A 140 -2.92 7.67 3.90
C ASP A 140 -4.25 6.96 4.13
N PRO A 141 -4.56 6.50 5.37
CA PRO A 141 -5.88 5.96 5.64
C PRO A 141 -6.90 7.01 5.22
N ASP A 142 -7.91 6.61 4.47
CA ASP A 142 -8.85 7.55 3.87
C ASP A 142 -9.86 8.14 4.89
N PHE A 143 -9.40 8.39 6.12
CA PHE A 143 -10.13 9.14 7.15
C PHE A 143 -10.62 10.48 6.61
N ARG A 144 -9.92 11.08 5.64
CA ARG A 144 -10.29 12.38 5.06
C ARG A 144 -11.21 12.27 3.85
N ARG A 145 -11.52 11.06 3.35
CA ARG A 145 -12.21 10.83 2.06
C ARG A 145 -11.55 11.60 0.91
N SER A 146 -10.25 11.71 0.97
CA SER A 146 -9.40 12.42 0.01
C SER A 146 -9.21 11.60 -1.27
N GLY A 147 -9.45 10.28 -1.21
CA GLY A 147 -9.29 9.39 -2.35
C GLY A 147 -7.84 9.30 -2.85
N ILE A 148 -6.87 9.63 -2.00
CA ILE A 148 -5.45 9.48 -2.34
C ILE A 148 -5.16 7.97 -2.42
N PRO A 149 -4.82 7.44 -3.59
CA PRO A 149 -4.54 6.02 -3.72
C PRO A 149 -3.25 5.67 -2.97
N ALA A 150 -3.23 4.50 -2.34
CA ALA A 150 -2.01 3.96 -1.77
C ALA A 150 -0.95 3.79 -2.88
N TRP A 151 0.29 4.09 -2.53
CA TRP A 151 1.44 3.82 -3.39
C TRP A 151 2.20 2.63 -2.83
N GLU A 152 2.07 1.48 -3.49
CA GLU A 152 2.62 0.18 -3.06
C GLU A 152 3.55 -0.40 -4.14
N PRO A 153 4.79 0.09 -4.29
CA PRO A 153 5.70 -0.41 -5.30
C PRO A 153 6.08 -1.89 -5.13
N VAL A 154 6.01 -2.43 -3.90
CA VAL A 154 6.42 -3.81 -3.61
C VAL A 154 5.21 -4.76 -3.67
N PRO A 155 5.07 -5.61 -4.72
CA PRO A 155 3.96 -6.54 -4.81
C PRO A 155 4.13 -7.68 -3.80
N GLN A 156 3.01 -8.13 -3.23
CA GLN A 156 3.02 -9.27 -2.29
C GLN A 156 3.27 -10.63 -2.99
N ILE A 157 3.34 -10.65 -4.33
CA ILE A 157 3.52 -11.86 -5.13
C ILE A 157 5.00 -12.26 -5.19
N GLY A 158 5.29 -13.54 -4.98
CA GLY A 158 6.66 -14.06 -4.97
C GLY A 158 7.42 -13.79 -3.66
N ILE A 159 7.00 -12.80 -2.87
CA ILE A 159 7.48 -12.55 -1.51
C ILE A 159 6.72 -13.48 -0.56
N ARG A 160 7.32 -14.63 -0.21
CA ARG A 160 6.70 -15.52 0.78
C ARG A 160 6.63 -14.84 2.15
N ALA A 161 5.68 -15.26 2.98
CA ALA A 161 5.43 -14.84 4.37
C ALA A 161 6.60 -14.98 5.37
N PHE A 162 7.84 -15.16 4.91
CA PHE A 162 9.08 -15.17 5.70
C PHE A 162 9.77 -13.81 5.75
N ALA A 163 9.25 -12.84 5.00
CA ALA A 163 9.67 -11.44 4.94
C ALA A 163 9.15 -10.58 6.11
N PHE A 164 8.35 -11.16 7.02
CA PHE A 164 7.80 -10.45 8.17
C PHE A 164 8.80 -10.46 9.35
N PRO A 165 9.28 -9.30 9.83
CA PRO A 165 10.31 -9.21 10.86
C PRO A 165 9.88 -9.71 12.26
N ASP A 166 8.61 -10.03 12.47
CA ASP A 166 8.09 -10.51 13.78
C ASP A 166 8.34 -12.00 14.09
N ARG A 167 9.11 -12.71 13.25
CA ARG A 167 9.54 -14.07 13.59
C ARG A 167 11.00 -14.07 14.02
N LEU A 168 11.20 -14.20 15.34
CA LEU A 168 12.46 -14.44 16.09
C LEU A 168 13.31 -15.65 15.64
N THR A 169 13.12 -16.11 14.41
CA THR A 169 13.94 -17.13 13.75
C THR A 169 14.00 -16.77 12.28
N ILE A 170 14.80 -15.75 11.93
CA ILE A 170 15.39 -15.66 10.60
C ILE A 170 16.33 -16.86 10.49
N GLN A 171 15.78 -18.03 10.15
CA GLN A 171 16.61 -19.09 9.61
C GLN A 171 17.18 -18.56 8.29
N PRO A 172 18.50 -18.67 8.05
CA PRO A 172 19.07 -18.38 6.75
C PRO A 172 18.46 -19.38 5.75
N LEU A 173 17.38 -18.97 5.08
CA LEU A 173 16.63 -19.83 4.17
C LEU A 173 17.35 -19.90 2.83
N LEU A 174 17.54 -21.14 2.39
CA LEU A 174 18.43 -21.57 1.31
C LEU A 174 18.13 -20.86 -0.02
N SER A 175 19.21 -20.52 -0.73
CA SER A 175 19.29 -19.97 -2.10
C SER A 175 18.25 -20.47 -3.14
N PRO A 176 17.78 -21.74 -3.15
CA PRO A 176 16.75 -22.21 -4.10
C PRO A 176 15.40 -21.51 -3.98
N ALA A 177 15.04 -20.99 -2.79
CA ALA A 177 13.77 -20.28 -2.59
C ALA A 177 13.77 -18.90 -3.26
N LEU A 178 14.91 -18.22 -3.29
CA LEU A 178 15.08 -16.90 -3.90
C LEU A 178 14.93 -16.96 -5.42
N ALA A 179 15.52 -17.97 -6.08
CA ALA A 179 15.41 -18.13 -7.53
C ALA A 179 13.95 -18.37 -7.97
N ALA A 180 13.21 -19.23 -7.26
CA ALA A 180 11.80 -19.47 -7.56
C ALA A 180 10.92 -18.23 -7.29
N SER A 181 11.24 -17.46 -6.26
CA SER A 181 10.58 -16.17 -5.97
C SER A 181 10.86 -15.13 -7.06
N ARG A 182 12.11 -15.06 -7.54
CA ARG A 182 12.54 -14.15 -8.60
C ARG A 182 11.81 -14.40 -9.91
N GLU A 183 11.70 -15.66 -10.33
CA GLU A 183 10.99 -16.00 -11.56
C GLU A 183 9.50 -15.66 -11.46
N ARG A 184 8.85 -15.97 -10.33
CA ARG A 184 7.45 -15.59 -10.09
C ARG A 184 7.23 -14.08 -10.11
N LEU A 185 8.14 -13.32 -9.49
CA LEU A 185 8.10 -11.87 -9.50
C LEU A 185 8.26 -11.34 -10.93
N LYS A 186 9.21 -11.88 -11.69
CA LYS A 186 9.44 -11.48 -13.10
C LYS A 186 8.23 -11.76 -13.98
N GLU A 187 7.61 -12.94 -13.85
CA GLU A 187 6.37 -13.29 -14.56
C GLU A 187 5.24 -12.32 -14.23
N TYR A 188 5.06 -12.00 -12.95
CA TYR A 188 4.06 -11.03 -12.51
C TYR A 188 4.32 -9.63 -13.06
N LEU A 189 5.55 -9.11 -12.93
CA LEU A 189 5.93 -7.79 -13.43
C LEU A 189 5.77 -7.68 -14.95
N ARG A 190 6.09 -8.74 -15.71
CA ARG A 190 5.82 -8.77 -17.15
C ARG A 190 4.33 -8.72 -17.44
N ALA A 191 3.53 -9.51 -16.73
CA ALA A 191 2.07 -9.52 -16.92
C ALA A 191 1.42 -8.20 -16.52
N ASP A 192 2.01 -7.44 -15.60
CA ASP A 192 1.49 -6.14 -15.15
C ASP A 192 1.97 -4.99 -16.06
N LEU A 193 3.30 -4.84 -16.22
CA LEU A 193 3.90 -3.71 -16.93
C LEU A 193 3.80 -3.79 -18.45
N LEU A 194 3.71 -5.00 -19.02
CA LEU A 194 3.59 -5.22 -20.47
C LEU A 194 2.15 -5.50 -20.92
N ASP A 195 1.16 -5.51 -20.02
CA ASP A 195 -0.24 -5.61 -20.42
C ASP A 195 -0.70 -4.25 -20.98
N ASP A 196 -1.24 -4.26 -22.20
CA ASP A 196 -1.86 -3.12 -22.89
C ASP A 196 -2.86 -2.35 -22.01
N ARG A 197 -3.47 -3.02 -21.01
CA ARG A 197 -4.40 -2.40 -20.06
C ARG A 197 -3.72 -1.52 -19.02
N PHE A 198 -2.49 -1.83 -18.61
CA PHE A 198 -1.72 -1.01 -17.68
C PHE A 198 -1.34 0.32 -18.33
N ILE A 199 -0.86 0.26 -19.58
CA ILE A 199 -0.45 1.45 -20.35
C ILE A 199 -1.64 2.36 -20.64
N ARG A 200 -2.81 1.79 -20.99
CA ARG A 200 -4.04 2.58 -21.24
C ARG A 200 -4.72 3.10 -19.98
N GLY A 201 -4.43 2.53 -18.81
CA GLY A 201 -5.04 2.93 -17.53
C GLY A 201 -4.28 4.03 -16.79
N VAL A 202 -2.96 4.13 -16.98
CA VAL A 202 -2.12 5.14 -16.31
C VAL A 202 -2.06 6.46 -17.10
N VAL A 203 -2.23 6.40 -18.43
CA VAL A 203 -2.42 7.59 -19.26
C VAL A 203 -3.88 8.01 -19.19
N ASP A 204 -4.26 8.66 -18.08
CA ASP A 204 -5.45 9.50 -18.10
C ASP A 204 -5.27 10.50 -19.25
N SER A 205 -6.25 10.57 -20.14
CA SER A 205 -6.33 11.52 -21.27
C SER A 205 -6.21 13.00 -20.87
N ASP A 206 -6.10 13.28 -19.57
CA ASP A 206 -6.02 14.60 -18.96
C ASP A 206 -4.62 14.98 -18.45
N LEU A 207 -3.60 14.12 -18.61
CA LEU A 207 -2.22 14.47 -18.24
C LEU A 207 -1.74 15.72 -18.99
N GLU A 208 -2.10 15.88 -20.28
CA GLU A 208 -1.82 17.10 -21.05
C GLU A 208 -2.49 18.36 -20.45
N VAL A 209 -3.65 18.22 -19.80
CA VAL A 209 -4.42 19.33 -19.21
C VAL A 209 -3.87 19.75 -17.84
N LYS A 210 -3.30 18.82 -17.06
CA LYS A 210 -2.78 19.12 -15.70
C LYS A 210 -1.36 19.69 -15.65
N VAL A 211 -0.51 19.46 -16.65
CA VAL A 211 0.83 20.08 -16.74
C VAL A 211 0.90 21.37 -17.56
N GLY A 212 -0.24 21.90 -18.02
CA GLY A 212 -0.31 23.21 -18.65
C GLY A 212 0.30 23.30 -20.07
N PHE A 213 0.52 22.16 -20.73
CA PHE A 213 0.93 22.14 -22.13
C PHE A 213 -0.30 22.26 -23.04
N GLN A 214 -0.85 23.47 -23.18
CA GLN A 214 -1.72 23.75 -24.31
C GLN A 214 -0.89 23.80 -25.59
N ARG A 215 -1.02 22.78 -26.45
CA ARG A 215 -0.71 22.92 -27.87
C ARG A 215 -1.73 23.88 -28.48
N THR A 216 -1.34 25.14 -28.62
CA THR A 216 -2.05 26.09 -29.47
C THR A 216 -1.94 25.66 -30.93
N HIS A 217 -3.07 25.35 -31.55
CA HIS A 217 -3.26 25.38 -33.00
C HIS A 217 -3.84 26.73 -33.42
#